data_AF-A0AAV6LWE4-F1
#
_entry.id   AF-A0AAV6LWE4-F1
#
_cell.length_a   1.000
_cell.length_b   1.000
_cell.length_c   1.000
_cell.angle_alpha   90.00
_cell.angle_beta   90.00
_cell.angle_gamma   90.00
#
_symmetry.space_group_name_H-M   'P 1'
#
loop_
_entity.id
_entity.type
_entity.pdbx_description
1 polymer ?
#
loop_
_entity_poly.entity_id
_entity_poly.type
_entity_poly.pdbx_seq_one_letter_code
_entity_poly.pdbx_strand_id
1 'polypeptide(L)'
;MKSMVDLMVIKGRPRFSVVWSLLVADLIEAGFEEVDYGWGKAIYGGPTSGGVGLVPRLISFCIPFKNRNGEKGIVVPLCLPAPAMERFVAELDALMNIRSL
;
A
#
# COMPACT_ATOMS: atom_id res chain seq x y z
N MET A 1 -7.04 -22.87 19.06
CA MET A 1 -6.80 -21.48 18.61
C MET A 1 -8.15 -20.86 18.28
N LYS A 2 -8.36 -19.56 18.53
CA LYS A 2 -9.54 -18.82 18.04
C LYS A 2 -9.04 -17.88 16.95
N SER A 3 -9.20 -18.25 15.68
CA SER A 3 -8.79 -17.39 14.57
C SER A 3 -9.80 -16.25 14.36
N MET A 4 -9.31 -15.10 13.89
CA MET A 4 -10.20 -14.02 13.44
C MET A 4 -11.12 -14.50 12.31
N VAL A 5 -10.64 -15.42 11.46
CA VAL A 5 -11.43 -16.04 10.40
C VAL A 5 -12.58 -16.85 10.99
N ASP A 6 -12.33 -17.70 11.99
CA ASP A 6 -13.37 -18.48 12.66
C ASP A 6 -14.44 -17.58 13.29
N LEU A 7 -14.01 -16.47 13.91
CA LEU A 7 -14.92 -15.49 14.48
C LEU A 7 -15.78 -14.82 13.39
N MET A 8 -15.19 -14.47 12.25
CA MET A 8 -15.89 -13.86 11.12
C MET A 8 -16.84 -14.83 10.40
N VAL A 9 -16.57 -16.14 10.44
CA VAL A 9 -17.51 -17.17 9.97
C VAL A 9 -18.72 -17.25 10.91
N ILE A 10 -18.49 -17.26 12.23
CA ILE A 10 -19.56 -17.40 13.22
C ILE A 10 -20.40 -16.13 13.35
N LYS A 11 -19.76 -14.95 13.38
CA LYS A 11 -20.40 -13.65 13.67
C LYS A 11 -20.58 -12.75 12.45
N GLY A 12 -20.11 -13.17 11.27
CA GLY A 12 -19.99 -12.31 10.11
C GLY A 12 -18.80 -11.34 10.19
N ARG A 13 -18.50 -10.66 9.09
CA ARG A 13 -17.42 -9.66 9.02
C ARG A 13 -17.90 -8.34 9.64
N PRO A 14 -17.24 -7.82 10.70
CA PRO A 14 -17.60 -6.54 11.27
C PRO A 14 -17.36 -5.42 10.26
N ARG A 15 -18.24 -4.42 10.25
CA ARG A 15 -17.96 -3.14 9.57
C ARG A 15 -16.90 -2.40 10.38
N PHE A 16 -15.90 -1.85 9.69
CA PHE A 16 -14.91 -0.96 10.31
C PHE A 16 -15.22 0.50 9.97
N SER A 17 -14.84 1.42 10.85
CA SER A 17 -14.94 2.85 10.58
C SER A 17 -13.94 3.23 9.50
N VAL A 18 -14.40 3.96 8.48
CA VAL A 18 -13.53 4.57 7.47
C VAL A 18 -12.98 5.92 7.96
N VAL A 19 -13.66 6.54 8.92
CA VAL A 19 -13.31 7.87 9.44
C VAL A 19 -12.04 7.76 10.29
N TRP A 20 -11.04 8.61 10.00
CA TRP A 20 -9.72 8.64 10.66
C TRP A 20 -8.93 7.31 10.58
N SER A 21 -9.24 6.45 9.63
CA SER A 21 -8.52 5.20 9.42
C SER A 21 -7.63 5.28 8.18
N LEU A 22 -6.42 4.73 8.28
CA LEU A 22 -5.53 4.52 7.15
C LEU A 22 -5.49 3.02 6.85
N LEU A 23 -5.91 2.62 5.65
CA LEU A 23 -5.79 1.24 5.23
C LEU A 23 -4.49 1.06 4.45
N VAL A 24 -3.76 0.00 4.78
CA VAL A 24 -2.57 -0.42 4.05
C VAL A 24 -2.74 -1.88 3.67
N ALA A 25 -2.60 -2.18 2.39
CA ALA A 25 -2.61 -3.54 1.87
C ALA A 25 -1.22 -3.90 1.36
N ASP A 26 -0.76 -5.11 1.70
CA ASP A 26 0.49 -5.64 1.23
C ASP A 26 0.29 -6.40 -0.08
N LEU A 27 1.01 -6.01 -1.13
CA LEU A 27 1.02 -6.65 -2.45
C LEU A 27 2.42 -7.13 -2.85
N ILE A 28 3.39 -7.16 -1.92
CA ILE A 28 4.77 -7.56 -2.20
C ILE A 28 4.85 -8.96 -2.81
N GLU A 29 4.02 -9.89 -2.32
CA GLU A 29 3.99 -11.27 -2.81
C GLU A 29 2.90 -11.53 -3.87
N ALA A 30 2.21 -10.49 -4.34
CA ALA A 30 1.15 -10.65 -5.32
C ALA A 30 1.65 -11.06 -6.73
N GLY A 31 2.96 -10.91 -6.99
CA GLY A 31 3.61 -11.40 -8.21
C GLY A 31 3.22 -10.66 -9.49
N PHE A 32 2.60 -9.48 -9.40
CA PHE A 32 2.16 -8.73 -10.57
C PHE A 32 3.32 -8.30 -11.50
N GLU A 33 4.53 -8.14 -10.97
CA GLU A 33 5.74 -7.83 -11.75
C GLU A 33 6.27 -9.01 -12.57
N GLU A 34 5.84 -10.24 -12.26
CA GLU A 34 6.31 -11.47 -12.90
C GLU A 34 5.45 -11.89 -14.11
N VAL A 35 4.36 -11.15 -14.39
CA VAL A 35 3.49 -11.41 -15.53
C VAL A 35 4.22 -11.07 -16.84
N ASP A 36 4.30 -12.05 -17.75
CA ASP A 36 4.91 -11.93 -19.07
C ASP A 36 4.00 -12.56 -20.13
N TYR A 37 3.61 -11.76 -21.13
CA TYR A 37 2.76 -12.19 -22.25
C TYR A 37 3.56 -12.51 -23.53
N GLY A 38 4.89 -12.56 -23.45
CA GLY A 38 5.80 -12.72 -24.59
C GLY A 38 6.51 -11.41 -24.99
N TRP A 39 6.26 -10.31 -24.26
CA TRP A 39 6.93 -9.02 -24.45
C TRP A 39 7.91 -8.68 -23.32
N GLY A 40 8.13 -9.60 -22.38
CA GLY A 40 8.90 -9.38 -21.17
C GLY A 40 8.01 -9.08 -19.96
N LYS A 41 8.66 -9.13 -18.79
CA LYS A 41 8.02 -8.88 -17.49
C LYS A 41 7.43 -7.47 -17.36
N ALA A 42 6.37 -7.35 -16.57
CA ALA A 42 5.73 -6.07 -16.28
C ALA A 42 6.70 -5.09 -15.57
N ILE A 43 6.76 -3.85 -16.06
CA ILE A 43 7.54 -2.77 -15.42
C ILE A 43 6.86 -2.29 -14.12
N TYR A 44 5.53 -2.37 -14.08
CA TYR A 44 4.72 -2.07 -12.91
C TYR A 44 3.46 -2.93 -12.94
N GLY A 45 3.10 -3.48 -11.80
CA GLY A 45 1.91 -4.31 -11.63
C GLY A 45 1.25 -3.98 -10.30
N GLY A 46 0.33 -3.02 -10.30
CA GLY A 46 -0.30 -2.58 -9.07
C GLY A 46 -1.56 -1.76 -9.32
N PRO A 47 -2.25 -1.36 -8.25
CA PRO A 47 -3.49 -0.60 -8.31
C PRO A 47 -3.31 0.69 -9.12
N THR A 48 -4.34 1.03 -9.90
CA THR A 48 -4.38 2.26 -10.71
C THR A 48 -4.68 3.50 -9.87
N SER A 49 -5.21 3.33 -8.66
CA SER A 49 -5.53 4.42 -7.73
C SER A 49 -5.47 3.96 -6.27
N GLY A 50 -5.22 4.90 -5.35
CA GLY A 50 -5.30 4.69 -3.89
C GLY A 50 -6.73 4.73 -3.34
N GLY A 51 -7.70 4.22 -4.09
CA GLY A 51 -9.11 4.20 -3.72
C GLY A 51 -9.68 2.78 -3.76
N VAL A 52 -10.67 2.51 -2.91
CA VAL A 52 -11.52 1.31 -3.04
C VAL A 52 -12.91 1.77 -3.44
N GLY A 53 -13.32 1.44 -4.67
CA GLY A 53 -14.60 1.88 -5.23
C GLY A 53 -14.68 3.41 -5.36
N LEU A 54 -15.75 4.01 -4.85
CA LEU A 54 -16.01 5.46 -4.94
C LEU A 54 -15.36 6.30 -3.83
N VAL A 55 -14.53 5.70 -2.97
CA VAL A 55 -13.87 6.42 -1.86
C VAL A 55 -12.41 6.69 -2.26
N PRO A 56 -12.08 7.90 -2.75
CA PRO A 56 -10.70 8.26 -3.05
C PRO A 56 -9.89 8.27 -1.75
N ARG A 57 -8.59 7.97 -1.85
CA ARG A 57 -7.62 8.10 -0.73
C ARG A 57 -7.82 7.13 0.44
N LEU A 58 -8.64 6.10 0.28
CA LEU A 58 -8.97 5.19 1.38
C LEU A 58 -7.82 4.22 1.73
N ILE A 59 -7.06 3.80 0.72
CA ILE A 59 -6.10 2.70 0.86
C ILE A 59 -4.78 3.02 0.17
N SER A 60 -3.71 2.63 0.84
CA SER A 60 -2.35 2.60 0.29
C SER A 60 -1.92 1.16 0.11
N PHE A 61 -0.99 0.93 -0.82
CA PHE A 61 -0.53 -0.42 -1.14
C PHE A 61 0.99 -0.50 -1.04
N CYS A 62 1.53 -1.55 -0.44
CA CYS A 62 2.95 -1.87 -0.54
C CYS A 62 3.16 -2.65 -1.84
N ILE A 63 3.79 -2.03 -2.83
CA ILE A 63 3.94 -2.58 -4.18
C ILE A 63 5.43 -2.85 -4.42
N PRO A 64 5.82 -4.04 -4.89
CA PRO A 64 7.19 -4.30 -5.27
C PRO A 64 7.54 -3.45 -6.50
N PHE A 65 8.73 -2.87 -6.48
CA PHE A 65 9.20 -1.97 -7.52
C PHE A 65 10.68 -2.24 -7.82
N LYS A 66 11.05 -2.11 -9.09
CA LYS A 66 12.44 -2.18 -9.52
C LYS A 66 12.86 -0.86 -10.12
N ASN A 67 13.92 -0.25 -9.59
CA ASN A 67 14.39 1.02 -10.10
C ASN A 67 15.17 0.86 -11.42
N ARG A 68 15.60 1.99 -12.01
CA ARG A 68 16.35 1.98 -13.28
C ARG A 68 17.69 1.24 -13.22
N ASN A 69 18.29 1.13 -12.03
CA ASN A 69 19.53 0.40 -11.80
C ASN A 69 19.28 -1.10 -11.58
N GLY A 70 18.03 -1.52 -11.54
CA GLY A 70 17.62 -2.89 -11.28
C GLY A 70 17.56 -3.28 -9.81
N GLU A 71 17.67 -2.32 -8.90
CA GLU A 71 17.54 -2.55 -7.46
C GLU A 71 16.07 -2.72 -7.09
N LYS A 72 15.80 -3.72 -6.25
CA LYS A 72 14.46 -3.99 -5.73
C LYS A 72 14.14 -3.04 -4.58
N GLY A 73 12.92 -2.53 -4.56
CA GLY A 73 12.39 -1.65 -3.53
C GLY A 73 10.88 -1.83 -3.37
N ILE A 74 10.31 -1.05 -2.46
CA ILE A 74 8.87 -1.02 -2.20
C ILE A 74 8.40 0.41 -2.45
N VAL A 75 7.32 0.56 -3.21
CA VAL A 75 6.62 1.83 -3.39
C VAL A 75 5.32 1.79 -2.62
N VAL A 76 5.06 2.85 -1.85
CA VAL A 76 3.81 3.03 -1.11
C VAL A 76 3.16 4.34 -1.57
N PRO A 77 2.22 4.30 -2.53
CA PRO A 77 1.49 5.48 -2.94
C PRO A 77 0.53 5.89 -1.82
N LEU A 78 0.62 7.15 -1.39
CA LEU A 78 -0.25 7.74 -0.37
C LEU A 78 -0.85 9.04 -0.92
N CYS A 79 -2.12 9.29 -0.64
CA CYS A 79 -2.77 10.53 -1.03
C CYS A 79 -3.55 11.13 0.14
N LEU A 80 -3.15 12.32 0.58
CA LEU A 80 -3.76 13.08 1.67
C LEU A 80 -4.18 14.47 1.16
N PRO A 81 -5.04 15.21 1.90
CA PRO A 81 -5.21 16.64 1.67
C PRO A 81 -3.85 17.36 1.67
N ALA A 82 -3.67 18.37 0.81
CA ALA A 82 -2.36 19.00 0.59
C ALA A 82 -1.65 19.44 1.88
N PRO A 83 -2.31 20.12 2.85
CA PRO A 83 -1.65 20.52 4.09
C PRO A 83 -1.19 19.34 4.95
N ALA A 84 -1.90 18.21 4.88
CA ALA A 84 -1.54 16.99 5.59
C ALA A 84 -0.38 16.26 4.89
N MET A 85 -0.32 16.30 3.56
CA MET A 85 0.77 15.72 2.79
C MET A 85 2.10 16.44 3.08
N GLU A 86 2.10 17.78 3.15
CA GLU A 86 3.30 18.56 3.49
C GLU A 86 3.86 18.18 4.86
N ARG A 87 2.98 18.08 5.87
CA ARG A 87 3.37 17.64 7.22
C ARG A 87 3.89 16.21 7.22
N PHE A 88 3.21 15.31 6.51
CA PHE A 88 3.61 13.91 6.42
C PHE A 88 5.02 13.74 5.82
N VAL A 89 5.33 14.49 4.77
CA VAL A 89 6.66 14.48 4.15
C VAL A 89 7.73 14.98 5.12
N ALA A 90 7.46 16.08 5.84
CA ALA A 90 8.41 16.62 6.82
C ALA A 90 8.71 15.63 7.97
N GLU A 91 7.68 14.98 8.51
CA GLU A 91 7.84 13.97 9.56
C GLU A 91 8.58 12.71 9.06
N LEU A 92 8.28 12.26 7.84
CA LEU A 92 9.01 11.13 7.25
C LEU A 92 10.49 11.43 7.04
N ASP A 93 10.81 12.62 6.52
CA ASP A 93 12.19 13.04 6.31
C ASP A 93 12.96 13.10 7.64
N ALA A 94 12.36 13.71 8.66
CA ALA A 94 12.93 13.73 10.01
C ALA A 94 13.18 12.31 10.55
N LEU A 95 12.21 11.39 10.40
CA LEU A 95 12.35 10.00 10.84
C LEU A 95 13.44 9.24 10.09
N MET A 96 13.60 9.48 8.78
CA MET A 96 14.63 8.82 7.98
C MET A 96 16.03 9.34 8.31
N ASN A 97 16.18 10.64 8.53
CA ASN A 97 17.46 11.26 8.90
C ASN A 97 17.92 10.87 10.32
N ILE A 98 17.00 10.52 11.23
CA ILE A 98 17.35 10.00 12.56
C ILE A 98 17.93 8.57 12.47
N ARG A 99 17.48 7.76 11.51
CA ARG A 99 17.90 6.35 11.38
C ARG A 99 19.26 6.16 10.68
N SER A 100 19.84 7.22 10.14
CA SER A 100 21.16 7.20 9.49
C SER A 100 22.33 7.54 10.44
N LEU A 101 22.07 7.72 11.73
CA LEU A 101 23.05 7.86 12.82
C LEU A 101 23.15 6.55 13.60
#